data_AF-A0AAN7YQJ7-F1
#
_entry.id   AF-A0AAN7YQJ7-F1
#
_cell.length_a   1.000
_cell.length_b   1.000
_cell.length_c   1.000
_cell.angle_alpha   90.00
_cell.angle_beta   90.00
_cell.angle_gamma   90.00
#
_symmetry.space_group_name_H-M   'P 1'
#
loop_
_entity.id
_entity.type
_entity.pdbx_description
1 polymer ?
#
loop_
_entity_poly.entity_id
_entity_poly.type
_entity_poly.pdbx_seq_one_letter_code
_entity_poly.pdbx_strand_id
1 'polypeptide(L)'
;MSYARFTIPLFADLTSANIAVERCTRAHNRAQRTLQHAEREEIIENAILQDVTQQLKDTLRMSIHYHKIKLEFDQRTAAYLAVEQKIVSALSAVRSAEYGLWKAEANKKVAEQEYYENQAAAQREEREKMARERSSYHGTSGREGSSSHQRRPRPTGSHTKLHQSPGKQQLTHAQQIASFLVYAEDGFRNYSTLTAFPSPPALPCRHQECASTRADRALDACCHDIRTAFAGVTNLKVWRTIFHPDRFCAIKDHGLRIEAQRKAQEVFVVLSDMMDGVSG
;
A
#
# COMPACT_ATOMS: atom_id res chain seq x y z
N MET A 1 0.66 131.14 -45.41
CA MET A 1 1.42 130.39 -44.38
C MET A 1 0.73 129.04 -44.19
N SER A 2 1.24 128.01 -44.88
CA SER A 2 0.70 126.64 -44.81
C SER A 2 1.47 125.85 -43.77
N TYR A 3 0.81 125.49 -42.67
CA TYR A 3 1.32 124.51 -41.71
C TYR A 3 0.85 123.12 -42.14
N ALA A 4 1.73 122.36 -42.77
CA ALA A 4 1.51 120.94 -43.03
C ALA A 4 1.56 120.19 -41.69
N ARG A 5 0.40 119.71 -41.22
CA ARG A 5 0.29 118.80 -40.08
C ARG A 5 0.82 117.43 -40.47
N PHE A 6 2.07 117.14 -40.11
CA PHE A 6 2.60 115.79 -40.08
C PHE A 6 1.98 115.04 -38.89
N THR A 7 0.91 114.29 -39.13
CA THR A 7 0.42 113.25 -38.20
C THR A 7 1.30 112.03 -38.37
N ILE A 8 2.29 111.88 -37.48
CA ILE A 8 3.12 110.68 -37.39
C ILE A 8 2.25 109.53 -36.86
N PRO A 9 2.19 108.36 -37.53
CA PRO A 9 1.34 107.25 -37.12
C PRO A 9 1.97 106.47 -35.96
N LEU A 10 1.97 107.04 -34.76
CA LEU A 10 2.52 106.42 -33.54
C LEU A 10 1.68 105.26 -32.96
N PHE A 11 0.47 105.01 -33.49
CA PHE A 11 -0.44 103.99 -32.96
C PHE A 11 -0.34 102.62 -33.65
N ALA A 12 0.32 102.51 -34.80
CA ALA A 12 0.47 101.24 -35.50
C ALA A 12 1.53 100.31 -34.86
N ASP A 13 2.51 100.85 -34.13
CA ASP A 13 3.58 100.07 -33.51
C ASP A 13 3.15 99.39 -32.18
N LEU A 14 2.20 99.96 -31.45
CA LEU A 14 1.74 99.42 -30.16
C LEU A 14 0.92 98.12 -30.31
N THR A 15 0.17 97.98 -31.40
CA THR A 15 -0.60 96.76 -31.69
C THR A 15 0.31 95.59 -32.06
N SER A 16 1.39 95.85 -32.80
CA SER A 16 2.42 94.86 -33.13
C SER A 16 3.13 94.34 -31.86
N ALA A 17 3.49 95.24 -30.95
CA ALA A 17 4.12 94.87 -29.67
C ALA A 17 3.20 94.01 -28.78
N ASN A 18 1.91 94.35 -28.67
CA ASN A 18 0.95 93.55 -27.90
C ASN A 18 0.76 92.15 -28.49
N ILE A 19 0.69 92.02 -29.82
CA ILE A 19 0.59 90.73 -30.50
C ILE A 19 1.87 89.90 -30.24
N ALA A 20 3.05 90.52 -30.24
CA ALA A 20 4.30 89.83 -29.94
C ALA A 20 4.35 89.31 -28.49
N VAL A 21 3.91 90.12 -27.50
CA VAL A 21 3.82 89.71 -26.10
C VAL A 21 2.83 88.56 -25.90
N GLU A 22 1.66 88.62 -26.53
CA GLU A 22 0.69 87.51 -26.48
C GLU A 22 1.25 86.23 -27.07
N ARG A 23 1.94 86.31 -28.22
CA ARG A 23 2.57 85.14 -28.85
C ARG A 23 3.65 84.56 -27.96
N CYS A 24 4.49 85.39 -27.36
CA CYS A 24 5.53 84.96 -26.41
C CYS A 24 4.92 84.30 -25.18
N THR A 25 3.88 84.90 -24.59
CA THR A 25 3.16 84.36 -23.42
C THR A 25 2.52 83.00 -23.75
N ARG A 26 1.87 82.87 -24.92
CA ARG A 26 1.31 81.59 -25.36
C ARG A 26 2.38 80.54 -25.60
N ALA A 27 3.52 80.92 -26.18
CA ALA A 27 4.65 80.01 -26.39
C ALA A 27 5.24 79.53 -25.05
N HIS A 28 5.44 80.45 -24.10
CA HIS A 28 5.90 80.14 -22.75
C HIS A 28 4.93 79.19 -22.03
N ASN A 29 3.63 79.48 -22.04
CA ASN A 29 2.61 78.62 -21.43
C ASN A 29 2.56 77.23 -22.07
N ARG A 30 2.76 77.13 -23.40
CA ARG A 30 2.87 75.83 -24.08
C ARG A 30 4.11 75.06 -23.60
N ALA A 31 5.27 75.72 -23.53
CA ALA A 31 6.51 75.12 -23.04
C ALA A 31 6.38 74.64 -21.58
N GLN A 32 5.72 75.42 -20.72
CA GLN A 32 5.49 75.04 -19.33
C GLN A 32 4.56 73.81 -19.21
N ARG A 33 3.51 73.72 -20.05
CA ARG A 33 2.64 72.53 -20.09
C ARG A 33 3.38 71.29 -20.59
N THR A 34 4.25 71.43 -21.59
CA THR A 34 5.05 70.29 -22.08
C THR A 34 6.03 69.80 -21.01
N LEU A 35 6.65 70.71 -20.23
CA LEU A 35 7.50 70.33 -19.11
C LEU A 35 6.71 69.63 -18.00
N GLN A 36 5.56 70.18 -17.59
CA GLN A 36 4.69 69.54 -16.60
C GLN A 36 4.16 68.17 -17.06
N HIS A 37 3.93 68.00 -18.36
CA HIS A 37 3.55 66.70 -18.92
C HIS A 37 4.70 65.71 -18.79
N ALA A 38 5.92 66.09 -19.20
CA ALA A 38 7.10 65.25 -19.11
C ALA A 38 7.41 64.86 -17.65
N GLU A 39 7.30 65.79 -16.69
CA GLU A 39 7.46 65.50 -15.26
C GLU A 39 6.41 64.50 -14.74
N ARG A 40 5.16 64.60 -15.20
CA ARG A 40 4.11 63.64 -14.83
C ARG A 40 4.36 62.27 -15.43
N GLU A 41 4.81 62.20 -16.68
CA GLU A 41 5.20 60.96 -17.33
C GLU A 41 6.34 60.28 -16.56
N GLU A 42 7.37 61.02 -16.17
CA GLU A 42 8.49 60.50 -15.38
C GLU A 42 8.02 59.96 -14.01
N ILE A 43 7.11 60.66 -13.32
CA ILE A 43 6.55 60.19 -12.04
C ILE A 43 5.76 58.88 -12.25
N ILE A 44 4.95 58.79 -13.31
CA ILE A 44 4.16 57.59 -13.63
C ILE A 44 5.08 56.42 -13.97
N GLU A 45 6.11 56.64 -14.79
CA GLU A 45 7.09 55.60 -15.14
C GLU A 45 7.82 55.08 -13.90
N ASN A 46 8.27 55.98 -13.02
CA ASN A 46 8.90 55.59 -11.76
C ASN A 46 7.96 54.82 -10.83
N ALA A 47 6.68 55.20 -10.76
CA ALA A 47 5.68 54.47 -9.98
C ALA A 47 5.43 53.05 -10.54
N ILE A 48 5.34 52.91 -11.87
CA ILE A 48 5.20 51.61 -12.53
C ILE A 48 6.43 50.73 -12.27
N LEU A 49 7.64 51.28 -12.39
CA LEU A 49 8.88 50.54 -12.13
C LEU A 49 8.97 50.07 -10.67
N GLN A 50 8.54 50.89 -9.72
CA GLN A 50 8.50 50.50 -8.31
C GLN A 50 7.49 49.37 -8.06
N ASP A 51 6.29 49.46 -8.63
CA ASP A 51 5.27 48.40 -8.50
C ASP A 51 5.74 47.08 -9.10
N VAL A 52 6.26 47.11 -10.34
CA VAL A 52 6.81 45.91 -11.00
C VAL A 52 7.97 45.31 -10.19
N THR A 53 8.87 46.15 -9.66
CA THR A 53 9.97 45.69 -8.81
C THR A 53 9.44 45.02 -7.54
N GLN A 54 8.38 45.56 -6.94
CA GLN A 54 7.77 45.00 -5.73
C GLN A 54 7.09 43.65 -6.03
N GLN A 55 6.33 43.57 -7.13
CA GLN A 55 5.72 42.32 -7.58
C GLN A 55 6.76 41.22 -7.85
N LEU A 56 7.90 41.57 -8.45
CA LEU A 56 9.02 40.63 -8.67
C LEU A 56 9.62 40.14 -7.34
N LYS A 57 9.81 41.04 -6.37
CA LYS A 57 10.30 40.67 -5.04
C LYS A 57 9.36 39.71 -4.33
N ASP A 58 8.05 39.95 -4.40
CA ASP A 58 7.07 39.10 -3.73
C ASP A 58 6.94 37.73 -4.42
N THR A 59 7.00 37.70 -5.75
CA THR A 59 7.08 36.46 -6.53
C THR A 59 8.32 35.65 -6.15
N LEU A 60 9.49 36.30 -6.04
CA LEU A 60 10.73 35.64 -5.64
C LEU A 60 10.65 35.08 -4.20
N ARG A 61 10.09 35.85 -3.25
CA ARG A 61 9.88 35.40 -1.87
C ARG A 61 8.99 34.16 -1.81
N MET A 62 7.88 34.16 -2.55
CA MET A 62 6.97 33.03 -2.62
C MET A 62 7.65 31.79 -3.22
N SER A 63 8.44 31.97 -4.29
CA SER A 63 9.22 30.88 -4.90
C SER A 63 10.23 30.29 -3.92
N ILE A 64 10.98 31.12 -3.18
CA ILE A 64 11.93 30.68 -2.15
C ILE A 64 11.19 29.90 -1.05
N HIS A 65 10.04 30.41 -0.59
CA HIS A 65 9.25 29.74 0.44
C HIS A 65 8.75 28.36 -0.01
N TYR A 66 8.24 28.26 -1.25
CA TYR A 66 7.82 26.99 -1.83
C TYR A 66 8.98 25.99 -1.92
N HIS A 67 10.16 26.42 -2.38
CA HIS A 67 11.33 25.55 -2.46
C HIS A 67 11.79 25.06 -1.09
N LYS A 68 11.71 25.92 -0.05
CA LYS A 68 12.01 25.53 1.33
C LYS A 68 11.03 24.46 1.84
N ILE A 69 9.72 24.65 1.65
CA ILE A 69 8.71 23.65 2.04
C ILE A 69 8.96 22.33 1.31
N LYS A 70 9.24 22.38 0.01
CA LYS A 70 9.53 21.18 -0.79
C LYS A 70 10.76 20.44 -0.27
N LEU A 71 11.84 21.15 0.06
CA LEU A 71 13.05 20.55 0.62
C LEU A 71 12.78 19.89 1.98
N GLU A 72 12.03 20.53 2.86
CA GLU A 72 11.65 19.96 4.16
C GLU A 72 10.77 18.70 4.00
N PHE A 73 9.86 18.70 3.03
CA PHE A 73 9.04 17.54 2.68
C PHE A 73 9.89 16.37 2.16
N ASP A 74 10.83 16.65 1.26
CA ASP A 74 11.74 15.63 0.71
C ASP A 74 12.63 15.03 1.79
N GLN A 75 13.14 15.85 2.72
CA GLN A 75 13.92 15.39 3.87
C GLN A 75 13.10 14.48 4.81
N ARG A 76 11.85 14.84 5.11
CA ARG A 76 10.96 14.00 5.95
C ARG A 76 10.63 12.68 5.26
N THR A 77 10.39 12.71 3.96
CA THR A 77 10.13 11.51 3.16
C THR A 77 11.34 10.58 3.17
N ALA A 78 12.55 11.12 2.97
CA ALA A 78 13.77 10.33 3.05
C ALA A 78 14.00 9.72 4.45
N ALA A 79 13.73 10.48 5.51
CA ALA A 79 13.83 9.97 6.88
C ALA A 79 12.83 8.83 7.16
N TYR A 80 11.59 8.95 6.67
CA TYR A 80 10.58 7.91 6.78
C TYR A 80 11.01 6.62 6.07
N LEU A 81 11.48 6.72 4.83
CA LEU A 81 11.99 5.57 4.06
C LEU A 81 13.17 4.89 4.76
N ALA A 82 14.06 5.65 5.39
CA ALA A 82 15.17 5.09 6.16
C ALA A 82 14.69 4.31 7.40
N VAL A 83 13.61 4.76 8.06
CA VAL A 83 12.97 4.01 9.16
C VAL A 83 12.31 2.73 8.65
N GLU A 84 11.56 2.80 7.55
CA GLU A 84 10.96 1.60 6.94
C GLU A 84 12.02 0.56 6.58
N GLN A 85 13.15 0.97 5.99
CA GLN A 85 14.25 0.07 5.67
C GLN A 85 14.84 -0.61 6.91
N LYS A 86 14.98 0.13 8.03
CA LYS A 86 15.42 -0.44 9.31
C LYS A 86 14.43 -1.45 9.87
N ILE A 87 13.13 -1.18 9.79
CA ILE A 87 12.07 -2.10 10.22
C ILE A 87 12.12 -3.39 9.39
N VAL A 88 12.18 -3.27 8.06
CA VAL A 88 12.27 -4.44 7.16
C VAL A 88 13.52 -5.28 7.47
N SER A 89 14.66 -4.64 7.69
CA SER A 89 15.90 -5.33 8.07
C SER A 89 15.81 -5.99 9.44
N ALA A 90 15.12 -5.38 10.42
CA ALA A 90 14.92 -5.99 11.73
C ALA A 90 13.99 -7.20 11.65
N LEU A 91 12.90 -7.10 10.89
CA LEU A 91 11.95 -8.20 10.69
C LEU A 91 12.60 -9.40 9.98
N SER A 92 13.47 -9.16 8.99
CA SER A 92 14.21 -10.24 8.33
C SER A 92 15.20 -10.93 9.29
N ALA A 93 15.87 -10.16 10.16
CA ALA A 93 16.74 -10.72 11.19
C ALA A 93 15.97 -11.58 12.21
N VAL A 94 14.81 -11.11 12.68
CA VAL A 94 13.93 -11.88 13.58
C VAL A 94 13.50 -13.19 12.92
N ARG A 95 13.01 -13.14 11.67
CA ARG A 95 12.61 -14.35 10.94
C ARG A 95 13.76 -15.34 10.74
N SER A 96 14.97 -14.83 10.49
CA SER A 96 16.16 -15.68 10.38
C SER A 96 16.50 -16.36 11.72
N ALA A 97 16.37 -15.65 12.83
CA ALA A 97 16.58 -16.20 14.17
C ALA A 97 15.52 -17.26 14.53
N GLU A 98 14.25 -17.01 14.23
CA GLU A 98 13.15 -17.98 14.42
C GLU A 98 13.40 -19.27 13.65
N TYR A 99 13.84 -19.16 12.39
CA TYR A 99 14.21 -20.32 11.58
C TYR A 99 15.40 -21.09 12.19
N GLY A 100 16.40 -20.37 12.72
CA GLY A 100 17.51 -20.97 13.45
C GLY A 100 17.08 -21.78 14.67
N LEU A 101 16.16 -21.23 15.48
CA LEU A 101 15.60 -21.91 16.64
C LEU A 101 14.79 -23.15 16.23
N TRP A 102 13.91 -23.02 15.23
CA TRP A 102 13.14 -24.15 14.71
C TRP A 102 14.05 -25.29 14.20
N LYS A 103 15.12 -24.94 13.48
CA LYS A 103 16.11 -25.92 13.00
C LYS A 103 16.86 -26.59 14.15
N ALA A 104 17.23 -25.84 15.19
CA ALA A 104 17.88 -26.40 16.38
C ALA A 104 16.95 -27.36 17.14
N GLU A 105 15.68 -27.01 17.29
CA GLU A 105 14.66 -27.87 17.90
C GLU A 105 14.43 -29.16 17.09
N ALA A 106 14.35 -29.06 15.76
CA ALA A 106 14.25 -30.22 14.88
C ALA A 106 15.46 -31.16 15.04
N ASN A 107 16.67 -30.63 15.03
CA ASN A 107 17.89 -31.41 15.25
C ASN A 107 17.91 -32.07 16.64
N LYS A 108 17.45 -31.36 17.68
CA LYS A 108 17.33 -31.93 19.02
C LYS A 108 16.40 -33.13 19.05
N LYS A 109 15.23 -33.04 18.41
CA LYS A 109 14.26 -34.16 18.32
C LYS A 109 14.82 -35.36 17.57
N VAL A 110 15.57 -35.12 16.48
CA VAL A 110 16.26 -36.20 15.75
C VAL A 110 17.30 -36.88 16.65
N ALA A 111 18.13 -36.11 17.37
CA ALA A 111 19.11 -36.66 18.29
C ALA A 111 18.48 -37.44 19.46
N GLU A 112 17.36 -36.94 20.01
CA GLU A 112 16.59 -37.66 21.04
C GLU A 112 16.04 -38.99 20.50
N GLN A 113 15.51 -39.00 19.27
CA GLN A 113 15.01 -40.22 18.64
C GLN A 113 16.14 -41.25 18.43
N GLU A 114 17.28 -40.82 17.89
CA GLU A 114 18.46 -41.68 17.71
C GLU A 114 18.94 -42.27 19.05
N TYR A 115 18.92 -41.48 20.13
CA TYR A 115 19.26 -41.96 21.47
C TYR A 115 18.34 -43.10 21.93
N TYR A 116 17.02 -42.95 21.80
CA TYR A 116 16.06 -44.00 22.17
C TYR A 116 16.17 -45.24 21.30
N GLU A 117 16.39 -45.09 19.99
CA GLU A 117 16.58 -46.20 19.07
C GLU A 117 17.85 -47.00 19.41
N ASN A 118 18.95 -46.32 19.74
CA ASN A 118 20.19 -46.95 20.21
C ASN A 118 19.99 -47.69 21.54
N GLN A 119 19.26 -47.09 22.48
CA GLN A 119 18.93 -47.75 23.75
C GLN A 119 18.07 -49.01 23.55
N ALA A 120 17.08 -48.95 22.66
CA ALA A 120 16.25 -50.10 22.31
C ALA A 120 17.04 -51.19 21.55
N ALA A 121 18.00 -50.82 20.71
CA ALA A 121 18.90 -51.75 20.05
C ALA A 121 19.80 -52.49 21.07
N ALA A 122 20.41 -51.77 22.02
CA ALA A 122 21.22 -52.36 23.07
C ALA A 122 20.42 -53.34 23.95
N GLN A 123 19.17 -52.99 24.34
CA GLN A 123 18.30 -53.90 25.09
C GLN A 123 17.92 -55.16 24.29
N ARG A 124 17.72 -55.04 22.97
CA ARG A 124 17.46 -56.20 22.10
C ARG A 124 18.67 -57.13 22.06
N GLU A 125 19.87 -56.57 21.90
CA GLU A 125 21.11 -57.34 21.91
C GLU A 125 21.34 -58.07 23.24
N GLU A 126 21.10 -57.40 24.37
CA GLU A 126 21.21 -58.02 25.70
C GLU A 126 20.19 -59.16 25.91
N ARG A 127 18.94 -58.97 25.47
CA ARG A 127 17.91 -60.02 25.51
C ARG A 127 18.28 -61.22 24.62
N GLU A 128 18.79 -60.97 23.43
CA GLU A 128 19.27 -62.03 22.54
C GLU A 128 20.44 -62.80 23.17
N LYS A 129 21.38 -62.10 23.82
CA LYS A 129 22.49 -62.73 24.53
C LYS A 129 21.99 -63.66 25.65
N MET A 130 21.09 -63.17 26.52
CA MET A 130 20.46 -64.00 27.56
C MET A 130 19.70 -65.20 26.96
N ALA A 131 19.00 -65.02 25.84
CA ALA A 131 18.29 -66.10 25.16
C ALA A 131 19.26 -67.17 24.62
N ARG A 132 20.40 -66.77 24.06
CA ARG A 132 21.46 -67.69 23.59
C ARG A 132 22.06 -68.48 24.75
N GLU A 133 22.37 -67.82 25.86
CA GLU A 133 22.88 -68.47 27.07
C GLU A 133 21.88 -69.49 27.63
N ARG A 134 20.59 -69.11 27.72
CA ARG A 134 19.53 -70.03 28.19
C ARG A 134 19.35 -71.25 27.28
N SER A 135 19.44 -71.06 25.96
CA SER A 135 19.37 -72.16 24.98
C SER A 135 20.54 -73.13 25.13
N SER A 136 21.74 -72.61 25.41
CA SER A 136 22.95 -73.42 25.63
C SER A 136 22.84 -74.37 26.84
N TYR A 137 22.07 -74.02 27.87
CA TYR A 137 21.87 -74.87 29.06
C TYR A 137 20.81 -75.96 28.90
N HIS A 138 19.85 -75.83 27.98
CA HIS A 138 18.79 -76.82 27.76
C HIS A 138 19.03 -77.78 26.58
N GLY A 139 20.11 -77.60 25.82
CA GLY A 139 20.43 -78.41 24.63
C GLY A 139 20.92 -79.84 24.87
N THR A 140 21.04 -80.30 26.12
CA THR A 140 21.62 -81.62 26.45
C THR A 140 20.64 -82.64 27.03
N SER A 141 19.36 -82.31 27.24
CA SER A 141 18.37 -83.27 27.75
C SER A 141 17.06 -83.23 26.96
N GLY A 142 16.83 -84.23 26.12
CA GLY A 142 15.49 -84.50 25.56
C GLY A 142 15.42 -84.58 24.04
N ARG A 143 16.14 -85.53 23.45
CA ARG A 143 15.86 -86.04 22.10
C ARG A 143 15.03 -87.31 22.26
N GLU A 144 13.72 -87.18 22.43
CA GLU A 144 12.75 -88.26 22.19
C GLU A 144 11.32 -87.71 22.31
N GLY A 145 10.48 -87.96 21.30
CA GLY A 145 9.05 -87.69 21.38
C GLY A 145 8.42 -87.05 20.14
N SER A 146 8.17 -87.88 19.14
CA SER A 146 7.12 -87.78 18.13
C SER A 146 5.89 -86.95 18.52
N SER A 147 5.33 -86.17 17.60
CA SER A 147 4.04 -86.52 16.97
C SER A 147 3.59 -85.48 15.94
N SER A 148 3.43 -85.97 14.73
CA SER A 148 2.42 -85.55 13.74
C SER A 148 1.09 -85.16 14.41
N HIS A 149 0.52 -84.00 14.07
CA HIS A 149 -0.91 -83.87 13.73
C HIS A 149 -1.26 -82.50 13.10
N GLN A 150 -1.72 -82.61 11.86
CA GLN A 150 -2.60 -81.74 11.08
C GLN A 150 -3.42 -80.70 11.87
N ARG A 151 -3.33 -79.41 11.50
CA ARG A 151 -4.46 -78.46 11.58
C ARG A 151 -4.47 -77.44 10.44
N ARG A 152 -5.37 -77.74 9.49
CA ARG A 152 -6.30 -76.89 8.72
C ARG A 152 -5.83 -75.58 8.04
N PRO A 153 -6.19 -75.37 6.75
CA PRO A 153 -6.05 -74.08 6.08
C PRO A 153 -7.02 -73.05 6.65
N ARG A 154 -6.53 -71.84 6.93
CA ARG A 154 -7.30 -70.69 7.41
C ARG A 154 -7.75 -69.83 6.21
N PRO A 155 -8.97 -69.28 6.18
CA PRO A 155 -9.53 -68.62 5.01
C PRO A 155 -8.77 -67.34 4.67
N THR A 156 -8.51 -67.17 3.38
CA THR A 156 -8.04 -65.94 2.73
C THR A 156 -9.11 -64.85 2.83
N GLY A 157 -9.13 -64.14 3.97
CA GLY A 157 -9.86 -62.90 4.14
C GLY A 157 -9.23 -61.80 3.29
N SER A 158 -9.86 -61.51 2.16
CA SER A 158 -9.57 -60.35 1.32
C SER A 158 -9.84 -59.07 2.11
N HIS A 159 -8.82 -58.57 2.81
CA HIS A 159 -8.81 -57.21 3.33
C HIS A 159 -8.37 -56.29 2.20
N THR A 160 -9.34 -55.82 1.41
CA THR A 160 -9.20 -54.56 0.69
C THR A 160 -8.89 -53.48 1.72
N LYS A 161 -7.60 -53.19 1.88
CA LYS A 161 -7.13 -51.97 2.54
C LYS A 161 -7.73 -50.81 1.75
N LEU A 162 -8.86 -50.31 2.24
CA LEU A 162 -9.34 -48.98 1.88
C LEU A 162 -8.15 -48.06 2.14
N HIS A 163 -7.52 -47.62 1.06
CA HIS A 163 -6.62 -46.49 1.07
C HIS A 163 -7.43 -45.34 1.68
N GLN A 164 -7.29 -45.12 2.98
CA GLN A 164 -7.57 -43.84 3.57
C GLN A 164 -6.61 -42.90 2.88
N SER A 165 -7.11 -42.22 1.84
CA SER A 165 -6.49 -41.05 1.26
C SER A 165 -6.03 -40.19 2.44
N PRO A 166 -4.75 -39.82 2.53
CA PRO A 166 -4.26 -39.01 3.64
C PRO A 166 -5.17 -37.80 3.76
N GLY A 167 -5.90 -37.72 4.87
CA GLY A 167 -6.92 -36.71 5.08
C GLY A 167 -6.27 -35.36 4.87
N LYS A 168 -6.71 -34.64 3.83
CA LYS A 168 -6.31 -33.25 3.62
C LYS A 168 -6.67 -32.52 4.90
N GLN A 169 -5.66 -32.18 5.72
CA GLN A 169 -5.86 -31.44 6.95
C GLN A 169 -6.57 -30.15 6.56
N GLN A 170 -7.84 -30.04 6.97
CA GLN A 170 -8.62 -28.83 6.71
C GLN A 170 -7.96 -27.69 7.49
N LEU A 171 -7.53 -26.65 6.78
CA LEU A 171 -7.00 -25.45 7.41
C LEU A 171 -8.01 -24.90 8.39
N THR A 172 -7.54 -24.50 9.57
CA THR A 172 -8.37 -23.78 10.54
C THR A 172 -8.85 -22.47 9.93
N HIS A 173 -9.97 -21.94 10.42
CA HIS A 173 -10.54 -20.69 9.90
C HIS A 173 -9.54 -19.51 9.96
N ALA A 174 -8.79 -19.38 11.06
CA ALA A 174 -7.75 -18.37 11.19
C ALA A 174 -6.65 -18.52 10.13
N GLN A 175 -6.25 -19.75 9.81
CA GLN A 175 -5.29 -20.02 8.73
C GLN A 175 -5.88 -19.67 7.36
N GLN A 176 -7.16 -19.94 7.11
CA GLN A 176 -7.83 -19.56 5.86
C GLN A 176 -7.88 -18.03 5.68
N ILE A 177 -8.17 -17.27 6.74
CA ILE A 177 -8.12 -15.80 6.72
C ILE A 177 -6.69 -15.32 6.44
N ALA A 178 -5.69 -15.86 7.14
CA ALA A 178 -4.30 -15.48 6.93
C ALA A 178 -3.84 -15.77 5.49
N SER A 179 -4.18 -16.94 4.95
CA SER A 179 -3.90 -17.29 3.56
C SER A 179 -4.63 -16.37 2.57
N PHE A 180 -5.88 -16.01 2.85
CA PHE A 180 -6.63 -15.04 2.05
C PHE A 180 -5.94 -13.67 2.02
N LEU A 181 -5.54 -13.13 3.17
CA LEU A 181 -4.86 -11.82 3.24
C LEU A 181 -3.53 -11.84 2.48
N VAL A 182 -2.70 -12.87 2.67
CA VAL A 182 -1.44 -13.01 1.93
C VAL A 182 -1.68 -13.11 0.43
N TYR A 183 -2.66 -13.93 0.00
CA TYR A 183 -2.98 -14.08 -1.41
C TYR A 183 -3.54 -12.79 -2.03
N ALA A 184 -4.36 -12.04 -1.29
CA ALA A 184 -4.87 -10.74 -1.72
C ALA A 184 -3.75 -9.71 -1.84
N GLU A 185 -2.87 -9.62 -0.85
CA GLU A 185 -1.74 -8.69 -0.87
C GLU A 185 -0.81 -8.96 -2.04
N ASP A 186 -0.41 -10.21 -2.26
CA ASP A 186 0.48 -10.58 -3.37
C ASP A 186 -0.20 -10.47 -4.73
N GLY A 187 -1.44 -10.96 -4.86
CA GLY A 187 -2.20 -10.90 -6.11
C GLY A 187 -2.48 -9.48 -6.58
N PHE A 188 -2.66 -8.55 -5.64
CA PHE A 188 -2.94 -7.14 -5.93
C PHE A 188 -1.69 -6.26 -6.08
N ARG A 189 -0.47 -6.82 -6.00
CA ARG A 189 0.73 -6.10 -6.42
C ARG A 189 0.74 -5.83 -7.92
N ASN A 190 0.17 -6.74 -8.71
CA ASN A 190 0.06 -6.61 -10.15
C ASN A 190 -1.34 -7.02 -10.63
N TYR A 191 -2.26 -6.06 -10.64
CA TYR A 191 -3.64 -6.25 -11.10
C TYR A 191 -3.73 -6.82 -12.53
N SER A 192 -2.75 -6.55 -13.39
CA SER A 192 -2.79 -7.02 -14.79
C SER A 192 -2.58 -8.54 -14.95
N THR A 193 -2.00 -9.20 -13.94
CA THR A 193 -1.74 -10.64 -13.92
C THR A 193 -2.77 -11.43 -13.11
N LEU A 194 -3.80 -10.75 -12.59
CA LEU A 194 -4.83 -11.40 -11.80
C LEU A 194 -5.62 -12.38 -12.66
N THR A 195 -5.68 -13.65 -12.26
CA THR A 195 -6.45 -14.69 -12.94
C THR A 195 -7.79 -14.98 -12.24
N ALA A 196 -7.90 -14.64 -10.94
CA ALA A 196 -9.11 -14.77 -10.16
C ALA A 196 -9.11 -13.77 -9.00
N PHE A 197 -10.29 -13.27 -8.62
CA PHE A 197 -10.44 -12.39 -7.47
C PHE A 197 -10.25 -13.17 -6.15
N PRO A 198 -9.34 -12.75 -5.26
CA PRO A 198 -9.17 -13.37 -3.94
C PRO A 198 -10.42 -13.12 -3.11
N SER A 199 -11.20 -14.17 -2.86
CA SER A 199 -12.44 -14.08 -2.09
C SER A 199 -12.17 -14.46 -0.63
N PRO A 200 -12.72 -13.73 0.35
CA PRO A 200 -12.57 -14.09 1.76
C PRO A 200 -13.23 -15.45 2.03
N PRO A 201 -12.74 -16.22 3.01
CA PRO A 201 -13.31 -17.51 3.35
C PRO A 201 -14.76 -17.33 3.81
N ALA A 202 -15.66 -18.05 3.15
CA ALA A 202 -17.08 -17.93 3.37
C ALA A 202 -17.51 -18.82 4.53
N LEU A 203 -17.97 -18.24 5.63
CA LEU A 203 -18.49 -19.01 6.76
C LEU A 203 -20.01 -19.16 6.71
N PRO A 204 -20.58 -20.12 7.46
CA PRO A 204 -22.01 -20.14 7.74
C PRO A 204 -22.35 -18.95 8.66
N CYS A 205 -22.84 -17.87 8.08
CA CYS A 205 -23.37 -16.75 8.84
C CYS A 205 -24.71 -17.12 9.48
N ARG A 206 -24.88 -16.80 10.77
CA ARG A 206 -26.12 -17.08 11.53
C ARG A 206 -27.21 -16.01 11.36
N HIS A 207 -26.89 -14.87 10.74
CA HIS A 207 -27.84 -13.79 10.51
C HIS A 207 -28.77 -14.13 9.33
N GLN A 208 -30.09 -14.14 9.56
CA GLN A 208 -31.08 -14.50 8.55
C GLN A 208 -31.00 -13.62 7.29
N GLU A 209 -30.73 -12.32 7.46
CA GLU A 209 -30.57 -11.37 6.35
C GLU A 209 -29.41 -11.74 5.41
N CYS A 210 -28.35 -12.36 5.96
CA CYS A 210 -27.21 -12.79 5.17
C CYS A 210 -27.52 -14.05 4.36
N ALA A 211 -28.43 -14.91 4.83
CA ALA A 211 -28.80 -16.14 4.13
C ALA A 211 -29.63 -15.86 2.88
N SER A 212 -30.58 -14.91 2.97
CA SER A 212 -31.43 -14.53 1.83
C SER A 212 -30.67 -13.74 0.77
N THR A 213 -29.72 -12.89 1.16
CA THR A 213 -28.97 -12.02 0.24
C THR A 213 -27.72 -12.67 -0.36
N ARG A 214 -27.30 -13.85 0.13
CA ARG A 214 -26.06 -14.50 -0.32
C ARG A 214 -26.06 -14.84 -1.81
N ALA A 215 -27.21 -15.23 -2.36
CA ALA A 215 -27.32 -15.64 -3.76
C ALA A 215 -27.18 -14.48 -4.75
N ASP A 216 -27.48 -13.26 -4.31
CA ASP A 216 -27.48 -12.04 -5.14
C ASP A 216 -26.16 -11.27 -5.07
N ARG A 217 -25.27 -11.64 -4.14
CA ARG A 217 -23.99 -10.96 -3.93
C ARG A 217 -22.95 -11.40 -4.95
N ALA A 218 -22.01 -10.51 -5.22
CA ALA A 218 -20.86 -10.77 -6.05
C ALA A 218 -19.85 -11.70 -5.37
N LEU A 219 -19.72 -11.57 -4.06
CA LEU A 219 -18.93 -12.48 -3.23
C LEU A 219 -19.84 -13.53 -2.60
N ASP A 220 -19.37 -14.77 -2.54
CA ASP A 220 -20.02 -15.84 -1.77
C ASP A 220 -19.92 -15.62 -0.23
N ALA A 221 -19.36 -14.49 0.19
CA ALA A 221 -19.14 -14.07 1.56
C ALA A 221 -20.07 -12.90 1.93
N CYS A 222 -20.65 -12.95 3.12
CA CYS A 222 -21.48 -11.84 3.61
C CYS A 222 -20.61 -10.73 4.24
N CYS A 223 -21.24 -9.59 4.59
CA CYS A 223 -20.52 -8.49 5.26
C CYS A 223 -19.86 -8.92 6.58
N HIS A 224 -20.45 -9.85 7.33
CA HIS A 224 -19.87 -10.37 8.57
C HIS A 224 -18.60 -11.19 8.32
N ASP A 225 -18.56 -11.96 7.23
CA ASP A 225 -17.36 -12.74 6.86
C ASP A 225 -16.21 -11.80 6.52
N ILE A 226 -16.51 -10.73 5.77
CA ILE A 226 -15.54 -9.68 5.44
C ILE A 226 -15.07 -8.97 6.74
N ARG A 227 -15.99 -8.52 7.60
CA ARG A 227 -15.65 -7.91 8.89
C ARG A 227 -14.76 -8.83 9.73
N THR A 228 -15.06 -10.12 9.76
CA THR A 228 -14.27 -11.13 10.49
C THR A 228 -12.87 -11.32 9.90
N ALA A 229 -12.76 -11.37 8.57
CA ALA A 229 -11.47 -11.50 7.89
C ALA A 229 -10.54 -10.29 8.15
N PHE A 230 -11.12 -9.10 8.36
CA PHE A 230 -10.37 -7.87 8.60
C PHE A 230 -10.33 -7.41 10.08
N ALA A 231 -10.99 -8.12 11.01
CA ALA A 231 -11.09 -7.70 12.41
C ALA A 231 -9.73 -7.57 13.13
N GLY A 232 -8.74 -8.37 12.72
CA GLY A 232 -7.37 -8.34 13.28
C GLY A 232 -6.39 -7.44 12.53
N VAL A 233 -6.84 -6.73 11.50
CA VAL A 233 -5.97 -5.94 10.61
C VAL A 233 -5.81 -4.52 11.16
N THR A 234 -4.56 -4.12 11.40
CA THR A 234 -4.24 -2.81 12.04
C THR A 234 -4.38 -1.60 11.11
N ASN A 235 -4.32 -1.80 9.78
CA ASN A 235 -4.32 -0.71 8.81
C ASN A 235 -5.41 -0.86 7.75
N LEU A 236 -6.68 -0.74 8.16
CA LEU A 236 -7.84 -0.84 7.27
C LEU A 236 -7.80 0.16 6.11
N LYS A 237 -7.16 1.33 6.30
CA LYS A 237 -7.01 2.35 5.24
C LYS A 237 -6.21 1.84 4.06
N VAL A 238 -5.11 1.12 4.31
CA VAL A 238 -4.29 0.50 3.25
C VAL A 238 -5.10 -0.55 2.50
N TRP A 239 -5.80 -1.43 3.22
CA TRP A 239 -6.64 -2.45 2.61
C TRP A 239 -7.80 -1.87 1.80
N ARG A 240 -8.42 -0.78 2.27
CA ARG A 240 -9.43 -0.04 1.52
C ARG A 240 -8.88 0.48 0.20
N THR A 241 -7.66 1.02 0.19
CA THR A 241 -7.01 1.48 -1.04
C THR A 241 -6.66 0.33 -1.98
N ILE A 242 -6.24 -0.82 -1.46
CA ILE A 242 -5.94 -2.03 -2.24
C ILE A 242 -7.21 -2.56 -2.92
N PHE A 243 -8.32 -2.64 -2.19
CA PHE A 243 -9.61 -3.10 -2.69
C PHE A 243 -10.42 -2.01 -3.41
N HIS A 244 -9.80 -0.89 -3.82
CA HIS A 244 -10.53 0.13 -4.58
C HIS A 244 -10.91 -0.39 -5.98
N PRO A 245 -12.19 -0.31 -6.40
CA PRO A 245 -12.65 -0.87 -7.67
C PRO A 245 -11.89 -0.34 -8.90
N ASP A 246 -11.53 0.95 -8.92
CA ASP A 246 -10.77 1.53 -10.04
C ASP A 246 -9.40 0.89 -10.28
N ARG A 247 -8.79 0.27 -9.27
CA ARG A 247 -7.50 -0.41 -9.46
C ARG A 247 -7.60 -1.63 -10.36
N PHE A 248 -8.78 -2.23 -10.45
CA PHE A 248 -9.06 -3.39 -11.29
C PHE A 248 -9.24 -3.02 -12.76
N CYS A 249 -9.28 -1.74 -13.13
CA CYS A 249 -9.33 -1.29 -14.53
C CYS A 249 -8.16 -1.82 -15.38
N ALA A 250 -7.03 -2.15 -14.75
CA ALA A 250 -5.82 -2.67 -15.38
C ALA A 250 -5.90 -4.15 -15.79
N ILE A 251 -6.96 -4.88 -15.39
CA ILE A 251 -7.19 -6.26 -15.84
C ILE A 251 -7.55 -6.25 -17.33
N LYS A 252 -6.83 -7.05 -18.12
CA LYS A 252 -7.01 -7.14 -19.58
C LYS A 252 -8.30 -7.85 -19.98
N ASP A 253 -8.67 -8.90 -19.23
CA ASP A 253 -9.90 -9.64 -19.45
C ASP A 253 -11.09 -8.78 -18.99
N HIS A 254 -11.97 -8.44 -19.93
CA HIS A 254 -13.13 -7.60 -19.68
C HIS A 254 -14.14 -8.21 -18.70
N GLY A 255 -14.37 -9.52 -18.79
CA GLY A 255 -15.31 -10.23 -17.92
C GLY A 255 -14.78 -10.31 -16.50
N LEU A 256 -13.53 -10.76 -16.36
CA LEU A 256 -12.85 -10.82 -15.05
C LEU A 256 -12.73 -9.43 -14.42
N ARG A 257 -12.49 -8.39 -15.22
CA ARG A 257 -12.43 -7.00 -14.74
C ARG A 257 -13.75 -6.57 -14.10
N ILE A 258 -14.88 -6.75 -14.80
CA ILE A 258 -16.20 -6.36 -14.26
C ILE A 258 -16.51 -7.14 -13.00
N GLU A 259 -16.26 -8.45 -13.01
CA GLU A 259 -16.48 -9.30 -11.85
C GLU A 259 -15.64 -8.86 -10.65
N ALA A 260 -14.34 -8.62 -10.87
CA ALA A 260 -13.40 -8.17 -9.86
C ALA A 260 -13.78 -6.78 -9.31
N GLN A 261 -14.22 -5.85 -10.15
CA GLN A 261 -14.70 -4.53 -9.72
C GLN A 261 -15.94 -4.65 -8.83
N ARG A 262 -16.90 -5.51 -9.20
CA ARG A 262 -18.11 -5.75 -8.41
C ARG A 262 -17.78 -6.37 -7.05
N LYS A 263 -16.89 -7.36 -7.02
CA LYS A 263 -16.41 -8.00 -5.78
C LYS A 263 -15.62 -7.02 -4.90
N ALA A 264 -14.72 -6.23 -5.50
CA ALA A 264 -13.94 -5.20 -4.83
C ALA A 264 -14.84 -4.14 -4.19
N GLN A 265 -15.90 -3.71 -4.89
CA GLN A 265 -16.87 -2.75 -4.37
C GLN A 265 -17.52 -3.23 -3.07
N GLU A 266 -17.90 -4.51 -2.98
CA GLU A 266 -18.48 -5.06 -1.75
C GLU A 266 -17.50 -5.02 -0.57
N VAL A 267 -16.23 -5.41 -0.80
CA VAL A 267 -15.20 -5.33 0.25
C VAL A 267 -14.94 -3.88 0.63
N PHE A 268 -14.86 -2.97 -0.34
CA PHE A 268 -14.58 -1.55 -0.14
C PHE A 268 -15.62 -0.87 0.74
N VAL A 269 -16.90 -1.14 0.51
CA VAL A 269 -18.00 -0.60 1.34
C VAL A 269 -17.86 -1.08 2.77
N VAL A 270 -17.69 -2.39 2.99
CA VAL A 270 -17.56 -2.95 4.35
C VAL A 270 -16.32 -2.39 5.07
N LEU A 271 -15.19 -2.27 4.38
CA LEU A 271 -13.99 -1.66 4.96
C LEU A 271 -14.18 -0.18 5.30
N SER A 272 -14.96 0.54 4.50
CA SER A 272 -15.31 1.94 4.78
C SER A 272 -16.17 2.04 6.05
N ASP A 273 -17.20 1.20 6.16
CA ASP A 273 -18.06 1.14 7.35
C ASP A 273 -17.25 0.81 8.62
N MET A 274 -16.32 -0.15 8.52
CA MET A 274 -15.42 -0.51 9.63
C MET A 274 -14.49 0.63 10.04
N MET A 275 -14.05 1.45 9.09
CA MET A 275 -13.19 2.62 9.37
C MET A 275 -13.95 3.77 10.01
N ASP A 276 -15.17 4.03 9.52
CA ASP A 276 -15.98 5.16 9.96
C ASP A 276 -16.66 4.90 11.32
N GLY A 277 -16.48 3.70 11.88
CA GLY A 277 -16.99 3.32 13.21
C GLY A 277 -18.51 3.21 13.26
N VAL A 278 -19.18 3.24 12.11
CA VAL A 278 -20.62 3.07 11.98
C VAL A 278 -20.94 1.59 12.22
N SER A 279 -21.05 1.25 13.49
CA SER A 279 -21.45 -0.07 13.96
C SER A 279 -22.93 -0.25 13.67
N GLY A 280 -23.25 -0.64 12.42
CA GLY A 280 -24.53 -1.23 12.05
C GLY A 280 -24.62 -2.67 12.53
#